data_AF-A0A520K240-F1
#
_entry.id   AF-A0A520K240-F1
#
_cell.length_a   1.000
_cell.length_b   1.000
_cell.length_c   1.000
_cell.angle_alpha   90.00
_cell.angle_beta   90.00
_cell.angle_gamma   90.00
#
_symmetry.space_group_name_H-M   'P 1'
#
loop_
_entity.id
_entity.type
_entity.pdbx_description
1 polymer ?
#
loop_
_entity_poly.entity_id
_entity_poly.type
_entity_poly.pdbx_seq_one_letter_code
_entity_poly.pdbx_strand_id
1 'polypeptide(L)'
;MQRAELLEEQAMSEHVAEIGKYERILEEQTEALHQFEHKEEECIRKGELIYARYTELEAMLRDVDKRRKKVMLNLPDTELSLEIDTSISLYQNASGYYERAKIFRKKREGVERAIQETREKIKAEQEKEWKREKELVPEKKEVKHEKEAWYEKFRWFETSDGVLVIGGKDATTNELLVKRYMASNDLFCHTQAEGAPVAIAKTGGKDLSEESLKELVQFAASYSNLWKFGFYEGECYCVAGEQVSKTPPSGEYLRKGSFMVRGKRQYFKTALGVCIGIKKKMLVACPSTAAQKELLDIYVELEPGGDLEKNELAKEIVKIFGDHAKAEKNEEIERIVTYEKVLKYLPPGKSRIKAVYPHG
;
A
#
# COMPACT_ATOMS: atom_id res chain seq x y z
N MET A 1 25.24 -4.34 27.72
CA MET A 1 24.58 -4.72 26.46
C MET A 1 23.76 -5.98 26.65
N GLN A 2 24.34 -7.16 26.86
CA GLN A 2 23.59 -8.42 26.98
C GLN A 2 22.43 -8.45 28.00
N ARG A 3 22.56 -7.83 29.17
CA ARG A 3 21.47 -7.81 30.17
C ARG A 3 20.30 -6.88 29.80
N ALA A 4 20.56 -5.83 29.02
CA ALA A 4 19.52 -4.90 28.55
C ALA A 4 18.75 -5.52 27.38
N GLU A 5 19.47 -6.11 26.42
CA GLU A 5 18.88 -6.87 25.30
C GLU A 5 17.99 -8.03 25.79
N LEU A 6 18.43 -8.76 26.83
CA LEU A 6 17.65 -9.87 27.38
C LEU A 6 16.36 -9.41 28.09
N LEU A 7 16.40 -8.26 28.77
CA LEU A 7 15.22 -7.66 29.40
C LEU A 7 14.24 -7.09 28.37
N GLU A 8 14.75 -6.60 27.24
CA GLU A 8 13.97 -6.10 26.11
C GLU A 8 13.28 -7.23 25.35
N GLU A 9 13.99 -8.32 25.04
CA GLU A 9 13.39 -9.53 24.45
C GLU A 9 12.31 -10.13 25.34
N GLN A 10 12.52 -10.14 26.67
CA GLN A 10 11.53 -10.57 27.64
C GLN A 10 10.30 -9.66 27.64
N ALA A 11 10.48 -8.34 27.66
CA ALA A 11 9.37 -7.38 27.64
C ALA A 11 8.56 -7.44 26.34
N MET A 12 9.21 -7.62 25.18
CA MET A 12 8.52 -7.81 23.89
C MET A 12 7.75 -9.13 23.84
N SER A 13 8.33 -10.20 24.35
CA SER A 13 7.69 -11.51 24.45
C SER A 13 6.44 -11.49 25.35
N GLU A 14 6.52 -10.82 26.50
CA GLU A 14 5.39 -10.64 27.41
C GLU A 14 4.26 -9.83 26.76
N HIS A 15 4.59 -8.80 25.98
CA HIS A 15 3.62 -7.92 25.33
C HIS A 15 2.86 -8.64 24.19
N VAL A 16 3.58 -9.40 23.36
CA VAL A 16 2.99 -10.25 22.32
C VAL A 16 2.09 -11.32 22.95
N ALA A 17 2.48 -11.88 24.10
CA ALA A 17 1.65 -12.82 24.84
C ALA A 17 0.37 -12.17 25.42
N GLU A 18 0.46 -10.92 25.90
CA GLU A 18 -0.68 -10.17 26.45
C GLU A 18 -1.69 -9.81 25.34
N ILE A 19 -1.22 -9.36 24.17
CA ILE A 19 -2.08 -9.10 22.99
C ILE A 19 -2.75 -10.39 22.53
N GLY A 20 -1.99 -11.48 22.40
CA GLY A 20 -2.53 -12.79 22.00
C GLY A 20 -3.58 -13.34 22.98
N LYS A 21 -3.48 -13.01 24.27
CA LYS A 21 -4.52 -13.35 25.26
C LYS A 21 -5.82 -12.57 25.01
N TYR A 22 -5.75 -11.28 24.71
CA TYR A 22 -6.93 -10.49 24.39
C TYR A 22 -7.57 -10.89 23.05
N GLU A 23 -6.77 -11.29 22.06
CA GLU A 23 -7.28 -11.80 20.79
C GLU A 23 -8.07 -13.10 20.96
N ARG A 24 -7.59 -14.04 21.78
CA ARG A 24 -8.33 -15.27 22.12
C ARG A 24 -9.65 -14.96 22.83
N ILE A 25 -9.64 -14.03 23.80
CA ILE A 25 -10.86 -13.61 24.49
C ILE A 25 -11.85 -12.97 23.50
N LEU A 26 -11.36 -12.18 22.53
CA LEU A 26 -12.19 -11.56 21.51
C LEU A 26 -12.83 -12.60 20.59
N GLU A 27 -12.09 -13.65 20.23
CA GLU A 27 -12.59 -14.78 19.44
C GLU A 27 -13.72 -15.51 20.16
N GLU A 28 -13.51 -15.90 21.44
CA GLU A 28 -14.54 -16.53 22.28
C GLU A 28 -15.79 -15.65 22.45
N GLN A 29 -15.60 -14.33 22.64
CA GLN A 29 -16.72 -13.38 22.75
C GLN A 29 -17.48 -13.25 21.43
N THR A 30 -16.80 -13.30 20.28
CA THR A 30 -17.42 -13.22 18.96
C THR A 30 -18.23 -14.48 18.65
N GLU A 31 -17.72 -15.66 19.02
CA GLU A 31 -18.49 -16.89 18.92
C GLU A 31 -19.73 -16.87 19.81
N ALA A 32 -19.60 -16.39 21.06
CA ALA A 32 -20.74 -16.24 21.97
C ALA A 32 -21.80 -15.27 21.43
N LEU A 33 -21.36 -14.17 20.78
CA LEU A 33 -22.24 -13.22 20.11
C LEU A 33 -23.08 -13.91 19.03
N HIS A 34 -22.41 -14.62 18.12
CA HIS A 34 -23.08 -15.37 17.04
C HIS A 34 -24.04 -16.44 17.58
N GLN A 35 -23.68 -17.14 18.66
CA GLN A 35 -24.57 -18.09 19.29
C GLN A 35 -25.83 -17.43 19.87
N PHE A 36 -25.72 -16.23 20.45
CA PHE A 36 -26.88 -15.50 20.96
C PHE A 36 -27.73 -14.89 19.84
N GLU A 37 -27.13 -14.42 18.75
CA GLU A 37 -27.83 -13.99 17.54
C GLU A 37 -28.67 -15.12 16.96
N HIS A 38 -28.05 -16.29 16.72
CA HIS A 38 -28.75 -17.45 16.19
C HIS A 38 -29.92 -17.87 17.10
N LYS A 39 -29.72 -17.89 18.42
CA LYS A 39 -30.77 -18.23 19.40
C LYS A 39 -31.90 -17.18 19.44
N GLU A 40 -31.57 -15.90 19.27
CA GLU A 40 -32.56 -14.83 19.16
C GLU A 40 -33.42 -15.03 17.91
N GLU A 41 -32.80 -15.18 16.75
CA GLU A 41 -33.47 -15.40 15.46
C GLU A 41 -34.33 -16.66 15.47
N GLU A 42 -33.81 -17.76 16.02
CA GLU A 42 -34.55 -19.01 16.15
C GLU A 42 -35.80 -18.83 17.02
N CYS A 43 -35.71 -18.09 18.14
CA CYS A 43 -36.87 -17.79 18.98
C CYS A 43 -37.89 -16.92 18.25
N ILE A 44 -37.46 -15.87 17.54
CA ILE A 44 -38.36 -15.02 16.75
C ILE A 44 -39.09 -15.86 15.70
N ARG A 45 -38.34 -16.65 14.92
CA ARG A 45 -38.88 -17.50 13.86
C ARG A 45 -39.86 -18.54 14.40
N LYS A 46 -39.59 -19.12 15.58
CA LYS A 46 -40.54 -20.03 16.25
C LYS A 46 -41.82 -19.31 16.68
N GLY A 47 -41.71 -18.10 17.20
CA GLY A 47 -42.88 -17.26 17.53
C GLY A 47 -43.71 -16.91 16.29
N GLU A 48 -43.07 -16.50 15.20
CA GLU A 48 -43.71 -16.20 13.92
C GLU A 48 -44.40 -17.42 13.30
N LEU A 49 -43.76 -18.59 13.35
CA LEU A 49 -44.34 -19.83 12.85
C LEU A 49 -45.64 -20.21 13.57
N ILE A 50 -45.71 -19.97 14.89
CA ILE A 50 -46.94 -20.22 15.65
C ILE A 50 -48.09 -19.31 15.19
N TYR A 51 -47.80 -18.05 14.86
CA TYR A 51 -48.79 -17.14 14.29
C TYR A 51 -49.18 -17.51 12.86
N ALA A 52 -48.19 -17.81 12.02
CA ALA A 52 -48.38 -18.10 10.60
C ALA A 52 -49.16 -19.41 10.35
N ARG A 53 -48.96 -20.42 11.20
CA ARG A 53 -49.57 -21.75 11.07
C ARG A 53 -50.49 -22.10 12.24
N TYR A 54 -51.16 -21.09 12.80
CA TYR A 54 -52.01 -21.24 14.00
C TYR A 54 -53.04 -22.37 13.87
N THR A 55 -53.81 -22.39 12.78
CA THR A 55 -54.90 -23.37 12.55
C THR A 55 -54.37 -24.80 12.43
N GLU A 56 -53.23 -24.98 11.78
CA GLU A 56 -52.58 -26.29 11.62
C GLU A 56 -52.08 -26.81 12.98
N LEU A 57 -51.42 -25.95 13.76
CA LEU A 57 -50.95 -26.28 15.11
C LEU A 57 -52.09 -26.60 16.07
N GLU A 58 -53.20 -25.85 16.00
CA GLU A 58 -54.37 -26.10 16.82
C GLU A 58 -55.01 -27.46 16.50
N ALA A 59 -55.08 -27.84 15.22
CA ALA A 59 -55.56 -29.15 14.80
C ALA A 59 -54.64 -30.28 15.30
N MET A 60 -53.32 -30.13 15.14
CA MET A 60 -52.33 -31.10 15.64
C MET A 60 -52.40 -31.29 17.15
N LEU A 61 -52.74 -30.25 17.91
CA LEU A 61 -52.82 -30.30 19.37
C LEU A 61 -54.12 -30.91 19.92
N ARG A 62 -55.17 -31.09 19.10
CA ARG A 62 -56.45 -31.68 19.55
C ARG A 62 -56.30 -33.16 19.96
N ASP A 63 -55.43 -33.89 19.28
CA ASP A 63 -55.22 -35.33 19.48
C ASP A 63 -54.08 -35.65 20.47
N VAL A 64 -53.48 -34.63 21.09
CA VAL A 64 -52.34 -34.75 21.99
C VAL A 64 -52.79 -34.91 23.44
N ASP A 65 -52.17 -35.84 24.17
CA ASP A 65 -52.48 -36.10 25.58
C ASP A 65 -52.14 -34.88 26.46
N LYS A 66 -53.20 -34.17 26.91
CA LYS A 66 -53.14 -32.95 27.74
C LYS A 66 -52.52 -33.17 29.12
N ARG A 67 -52.19 -34.40 29.51
CA ARG A 67 -51.42 -34.68 30.75
C ARG A 67 -49.96 -34.24 30.63
N ARG A 68 -49.41 -34.17 29.41
CA ARG A 68 -48.05 -33.67 29.16
C ARG A 68 -48.06 -32.15 29.06
N LYS A 69 -47.50 -31.48 30.07
CA LYS A 69 -47.41 -30.02 30.10
C LYS A 69 -46.65 -29.41 28.93
N LYS A 70 -45.69 -30.13 28.31
CA LYS A 70 -44.87 -29.63 27.20
C LYS A 70 -44.76 -30.69 26.11
N VAL A 71 -44.94 -30.26 24.86
CA VAL A 71 -44.90 -31.13 23.68
C VAL A 71 -44.03 -30.49 22.60
N MET A 72 -43.19 -31.31 21.97
CA MET A 72 -42.37 -30.91 20.82
C MET A 72 -43.14 -31.22 19.54
N LEU A 73 -43.43 -30.18 18.74
CA LEU A 73 -44.08 -30.30 17.44
C LEU A 73 -43.06 -30.01 16.35
N ASN A 74 -42.92 -30.94 15.41
CA ASN A 74 -42.12 -30.74 14.21
C ASN A 74 -43.08 -30.42 13.07
N LEU A 75 -42.93 -29.24 12.48
CA LEU A 75 -43.77 -28.82 11.36
C LEU A 75 -43.22 -29.39 10.05
N PRO A 76 -44.08 -29.93 9.16
CA PRO A 76 -43.68 -30.31 7.80
C PRO A 76 -43.05 -29.11 7.08
N ASP A 77 -41.99 -29.38 6.31
CA ASP A 77 -41.23 -28.39 5.54
C ASP A 77 -40.45 -27.36 6.36
N THR A 78 -40.18 -27.65 7.63
CA THR A 78 -39.27 -26.85 8.47
C THR A 78 -38.33 -27.74 9.27
N GLU A 79 -37.07 -27.34 9.40
CA GLU A 79 -36.10 -28.01 10.27
C GLU A 79 -36.25 -27.60 11.76
N LEU A 80 -37.26 -26.78 12.08
CA LEU A 80 -37.46 -26.20 13.40
C LEU A 80 -38.49 -26.98 14.21
N SER A 81 -38.14 -27.29 15.45
CA SER A 81 -39.04 -27.90 16.44
C SER A 81 -39.64 -26.86 17.38
N LEU A 82 -40.96 -26.89 17.57
CA LEU A 82 -41.70 -26.01 18.46
C LEU A 82 -42.00 -26.72 19.78
N GLU A 83 -41.44 -26.24 20.87
CA GLU A 83 -41.86 -26.62 22.23
C GLU A 83 -43.12 -25.82 22.58
N ILE A 84 -44.26 -26.50 22.73
CA ILE A 84 -45.55 -25.90 23.08
C ILE A 84 -46.00 -26.41 24.44
N ASP A 85 -46.34 -25.50 25.34
CA ASP A 85 -47.01 -25.79 26.59
C ASP A 85 -48.52 -25.89 26.36
N THR A 86 -49.08 -27.07 26.62
CA THR A 86 -50.49 -27.39 26.36
C THR A 86 -51.44 -26.84 27.43
N SER A 87 -50.90 -26.32 28.54
CA SER A 87 -51.68 -25.71 29.62
C SER A 87 -52.02 -24.24 29.37
N ILE A 88 -51.42 -23.62 28.35
CA ILE A 88 -51.62 -22.23 27.95
C ILE A 88 -51.99 -22.12 26.46
N SER A 89 -52.47 -20.95 26.03
CA SER A 89 -52.85 -20.75 24.62
C SER A 89 -51.65 -20.71 23.67
N LEU A 90 -51.88 -20.99 22.38
CA LEU A 90 -50.86 -20.84 21.32
C LEU A 90 -50.32 -19.41 21.24
N TYR A 91 -51.16 -18.40 21.43
CA TYR A 91 -50.74 -16.99 21.50
C TYR A 91 -49.80 -16.70 22.66
N GLN A 92 -50.05 -17.31 23.83
CA GLN A 92 -49.16 -17.19 24.99
C GLN A 92 -47.85 -17.94 24.78
N ASN A 93 -47.88 -19.10 24.12
CA ASN A 93 -46.67 -19.81 23.70
C ASN A 93 -45.82 -18.97 22.74
N ALA A 94 -46.43 -18.38 21.70
CA ALA A 94 -45.75 -17.48 20.77
C ALA A 94 -45.12 -16.29 21.50
N SER A 95 -45.89 -15.65 22.39
CA SER A 95 -45.40 -14.55 23.23
C SER A 95 -44.21 -14.96 24.11
N GLY A 96 -44.21 -16.19 24.64
CA GLY A 96 -43.09 -16.76 25.38
C GLY A 96 -41.81 -16.86 24.56
N TYR A 97 -41.91 -17.18 23.26
CA TYR A 97 -40.76 -17.17 22.35
C TYR A 97 -40.20 -15.77 22.11
N TYR A 98 -41.06 -14.76 21.93
CA TYR A 98 -40.59 -13.36 21.82
C TYR A 98 -39.93 -12.87 23.11
N GLU A 99 -40.43 -13.28 24.27
CA GLU A 99 -39.81 -12.90 25.54
C GLU A 99 -38.44 -13.58 25.72
N ARG A 100 -38.30 -14.83 25.28
CA ARG A 100 -37.00 -15.52 25.19
C ARG A 100 -36.05 -14.79 24.23
N ALA A 101 -36.54 -14.34 23.07
CA ALA A 101 -35.74 -13.56 22.12
C ALA A 101 -35.22 -12.26 22.75
N LYS A 102 -36.06 -11.53 23.50
CA LYS A 102 -35.62 -10.33 24.25
C LYS A 102 -34.52 -10.64 25.27
N ILE A 103 -34.58 -11.79 25.94
CA ILE A 103 -33.52 -12.22 26.87
C ILE A 103 -32.20 -12.44 26.12
N PHE A 104 -32.24 -13.10 24.96
CA PHE A 104 -31.05 -13.30 24.13
C PHE A 104 -30.50 -11.99 23.57
N ARG A 105 -31.37 -11.06 23.16
CA ARG A 105 -30.98 -9.70 22.76
C ARG A 105 -30.21 -8.97 23.87
N LYS A 106 -30.73 -8.99 25.10
CA LYS A 106 -30.06 -8.39 26.26
C LYS A 106 -28.70 -9.02 26.55
N LYS A 107 -28.57 -10.34 26.35
CA LYS A 107 -27.28 -11.05 26.47
C LYS A 107 -26.32 -10.63 25.37
N ARG A 108 -26.79 -10.52 24.12
CA ARG A 108 -26.02 -10.02 22.98
C ARG A 108 -25.47 -8.62 23.25
N GLU A 109 -26.30 -7.68 23.70
CA GLU A 109 -25.89 -6.33 24.09
C GLU A 109 -24.84 -6.31 25.23
N GLY A 110 -24.86 -7.30 26.11
CA GLY A 110 -23.83 -7.49 27.13
C GLY A 110 -22.50 -7.94 26.53
N VAL A 111 -22.53 -8.92 25.63
CA VAL A 111 -21.34 -9.43 24.94
C VAL A 111 -20.74 -8.37 24.02
N GLU A 112 -21.56 -7.62 23.30
CA GLU A 112 -21.12 -6.53 22.42
C GLU A 112 -20.32 -5.45 23.18
N ARG A 113 -20.78 -5.10 24.40
CA ARG A 113 -20.03 -4.20 25.29
C ARG A 113 -18.70 -4.81 25.72
N ALA A 114 -18.68 -6.10 26.06
CA ALA A 114 -17.44 -6.79 26.42
C ALA A 114 -16.44 -6.85 25.26
N ILE A 115 -16.91 -7.08 24.03
CA ILE A 115 -16.12 -7.03 22.80
C ILE A 115 -15.49 -5.65 22.61
N GLN A 116 -16.28 -4.59 22.81
CA GLN A 116 -15.79 -3.22 22.70
C GLN A 116 -14.69 -2.91 23.73
N GLU A 117 -14.88 -3.31 24.99
CA GLU A 117 -13.85 -3.17 26.04
C GLU A 117 -12.57 -3.96 25.69
N THR A 118 -12.69 -5.19 25.17
CA THR A 118 -11.54 -6.00 24.74
C THR A 118 -10.80 -5.33 23.58
N ARG A 119 -11.51 -4.79 22.59
CA ARG A 119 -10.91 -4.06 21.45
C ARG A 119 -10.17 -2.80 21.89
N GLU A 120 -10.69 -2.08 22.88
CA GLU A 120 -10.03 -0.90 23.45
C GLU A 120 -8.74 -1.28 24.18
N LYS A 121 -8.73 -2.41 24.91
CA LYS A 121 -7.51 -2.94 25.54
C LYS A 121 -6.45 -3.32 24.51
N ILE A 122 -6.82 -4.01 23.42
CA ILE A 122 -5.90 -4.34 22.33
C ILE A 122 -5.29 -3.07 21.73
N LYS A 123 -6.12 -2.06 21.43
CA LYS A 123 -5.63 -0.79 20.89
C LYS A 123 -4.70 -0.06 21.85
N ALA A 124 -5.02 -0.02 23.14
CA ALA A 124 -4.17 0.61 24.13
C ALA A 124 -2.80 -0.09 24.24
N GLU A 125 -2.77 -1.41 24.14
CA GLU A 125 -1.53 -2.19 24.18
C GLU A 125 -0.69 -2.01 22.90
N GLN A 126 -1.34 -1.94 21.73
CA GLN A 126 -0.70 -1.59 20.46
C GLN A 126 -0.19 -0.16 20.43
N GLU A 127 -0.89 0.79 21.04
CA GLU A 127 -0.44 2.19 21.12
C GLU A 127 0.76 2.33 22.06
N LYS A 128 0.86 1.51 23.12
CA LYS A 128 2.07 1.41 23.94
C LYS A 128 3.24 0.82 23.15
N GLU A 129 3.02 -0.21 22.31
CA GLU A 129 4.07 -0.69 21.38
C GLU A 129 4.51 0.41 20.45
N TRP A 130 3.58 1.12 19.81
CA TRP A 130 3.89 2.20 18.89
C TRP A 130 4.66 3.35 19.56
N LYS A 131 4.33 3.68 20.81
CA LYS A 131 5.06 4.68 21.60
C LYS A 131 6.45 4.19 22.00
N ARG A 132 6.58 2.93 22.43
CA ARG A 132 7.88 2.31 22.74
C ARG A 132 8.75 2.17 21.50
N GLU A 133 8.20 1.76 20.37
CA GLU A 133 8.91 1.68 19.09
C GLU A 133 9.42 3.05 18.66
N LYS A 134 8.62 4.12 18.86
CA LYS A 134 9.08 5.50 18.66
C LYS A 134 10.14 5.98 19.64
N GLU A 135 10.14 5.51 20.88
CA GLU A 135 11.17 5.81 21.90
C GLU A 135 12.44 4.95 21.71
N LEU A 136 12.31 3.75 21.13
CA LEU A 136 13.37 2.77 20.84
C LEU A 136 14.05 2.99 19.49
N VAL A 137 13.44 3.75 18.58
CA VAL A 137 14.21 4.42 17.53
C VAL A 137 15.02 5.48 18.26
N PRO A 138 16.36 5.29 18.43
CA PRO A 138 17.16 6.34 19.04
C PRO A 138 16.90 7.61 18.23
N GLU A 139 16.77 8.76 18.92
CA GLU A 139 17.09 10.05 18.31
C GLU A 139 18.46 9.88 17.67
N LYS A 140 18.46 9.53 16.37
CA LYS A 140 19.68 9.44 15.58
C LYS A 140 20.27 10.82 15.69
N LYS A 141 21.42 10.91 16.37
CA LYS A 141 22.28 12.09 16.41
C LYS A 141 22.17 12.80 15.07
N GLU A 142 21.62 14.00 15.12
CA GLU A 142 21.16 14.78 13.99
C GLU A 142 22.18 14.79 12.85
N VAL A 143 21.97 13.93 11.85
CA VAL A 143 22.27 14.34 10.49
C VAL A 143 20.98 15.02 10.06
N LYS A 144 21.03 16.36 9.96
CA LYS A 144 19.94 17.20 9.47
C LYS A 144 19.32 16.61 8.21
N HIS A 145 18.28 15.79 8.36
CA HIS A 145 17.35 15.54 7.27
C HIS A 145 16.51 16.81 7.19
N GLU A 146 16.87 17.69 6.26
CA GLU A 146 15.88 18.59 5.67
C GLU A 146 14.62 17.78 5.42
N LYS A 147 13.48 18.28 5.88
CA LYS A 147 12.16 17.65 5.72
C LYS A 147 12.09 17.00 4.35
N GLU A 148 12.00 15.66 4.29
CA GLU A 148 11.98 14.92 3.03
C GLU A 148 11.02 15.62 2.08
N ALA A 149 11.56 16.10 0.97
CA ALA A 149 10.76 16.91 0.07
C ALA A 149 9.63 16.04 -0.47
N TRP A 150 8.45 16.63 -0.70
CA TRP A 150 7.24 15.87 -1.06
C TRP A 150 7.43 14.99 -2.31
N TYR A 151 8.41 15.31 -3.16
CA TYR A 151 8.77 14.60 -4.38
C TYR A 151 9.66 13.38 -4.17
N GLU A 152 10.30 13.19 -3.01
CA GLU A 152 11.21 12.06 -2.74
C GLU A 152 10.51 10.69 -2.74
N LYS A 153 9.19 10.68 -2.58
CA LYS A 153 8.38 9.48 -2.77
C LYS A 153 8.34 9.01 -4.24
N PHE A 154 8.63 9.88 -5.20
CA PHE A 154 8.75 9.58 -6.63
C PHE A 154 10.22 9.33 -7.01
N ARG A 155 10.47 8.92 -8.25
CA ARG A 155 11.80 9.10 -8.84
C ARG A 155 11.93 10.58 -9.16
N TRP A 156 13.09 11.18 -8.92
CA TRP A 156 13.25 12.60 -9.19
C TRP A 156 14.71 12.90 -9.50
N PHE A 157 14.92 13.96 -10.25
CA PHE A 157 16.22 14.60 -10.44
C PHE A 157 16.00 16.08 -10.78
N GLU A 158 17.06 16.86 -10.72
CA GLU A 158 17.07 18.26 -11.14
C GLU A 158 17.86 18.38 -12.44
N THR A 159 17.32 19.05 -13.45
CA THR A 159 18.03 19.26 -14.71
C THR A 159 19.26 20.13 -14.51
N SER A 160 20.12 20.19 -15.54
CA SER A 160 21.28 21.09 -15.54
C SER A 160 20.91 22.57 -15.36
N ASP A 161 19.70 22.97 -15.77
CA ASP A 161 19.16 24.33 -15.59
C ASP A 161 18.38 24.54 -14.28
N GLY A 162 18.37 23.56 -13.37
CA GLY A 162 17.68 23.69 -12.08
C GLY A 162 16.18 23.37 -12.12
N VAL A 163 15.68 22.70 -13.17
CA VAL A 163 14.26 22.31 -13.27
C VAL A 163 14.04 20.96 -12.59
N LEU A 164 13.09 20.90 -11.66
CA LEU A 164 12.72 19.64 -11.01
C LEU A 164 11.96 18.72 -11.98
N VAL A 165 12.48 17.51 -12.18
CA VAL A 165 11.81 16.44 -12.93
C VAL A 165 11.41 15.33 -11.97
N ILE A 166 10.16 14.89 -12.09
CA ILE A 166 9.59 13.82 -11.26
C ILE A 166 9.03 12.70 -12.14
N GLY A 167 9.24 11.46 -11.73
CA GLY A 167 8.84 10.24 -12.43
C GLY A 167 8.13 9.26 -11.51
N GLY A 168 7.02 8.67 -11.97
CA GLY A 168 6.38 7.59 -11.22
C GLY A 168 7.24 6.31 -11.18
N LYS A 169 7.03 5.51 -10.13
CA LYS A 169 7.70 4.22 -9.91
C LYS A 169 6.91 3.06 -10.52
N ASP A 170 5.60 3.22 -10.62
CA ASP A 170 4.61 2.24 -11.08
C ASP A 170 3.34 2.96 -11.60
N ALA A 171 2.36 2.19 -12.09
CA ALA A 171 1.12 2.74 -12.62
C ALA A 171 0.31 3.54 -11.58
N THR A 172 0.35 3.20 -10.30
CA THR A 172 -0.40 3.88 -9.24
C THR A 172 0.21 5.25 -8.93
N THR A 173 1.54 5.30 -8.83
CA THR A 173 2.30 6.53 -8.62
C THR A 173 2.29 7.44 -9.85
N ASN A 174 2.30 6.89 -11.07
CA ASN A 174 2.06 7.65 -12.30
C ASN A 174 0.71 8.39 -12.25
N GLU A 175 -0.36 7.70 -11.89
CA GLU A 175 -1.69 8.33 -11.78
C GLU A 175 -1.75 9.39 -10.68
N LEU A 176 -1.14 9.13 -9.52
CA LEU A 176 -1.06 10.10 -8.43
C LEU A 176 -0.34 11.37 -8.88
N LEU A 177 0.77 11.20 -9.60
CA LEU A 177 1.63 12.28 -10.08
C LEU A 177 0.88 13.18 -11.08
N VAL A 178 0.18 12.59 -12.05
CA VAL A 178 -0.67 13.34 -13.00
C VAL A 178 -1.86 14.01 -12.32
N LYS A 179 -2.55 13.32 -11.40
CA LYS A 179 -3.80 13.85 -10.81
C LYS A 179 -3.59 14.93 -9.75
N ARG A 180 -2.55 14.81 -8.92
CA ARG A 180 -2.37 15.67 -7.74
C ARG A 180 -1.20 16.63 -7.85
N TYR A 181 -0.21 16.33 -8.69
CA TYR A 181 1.04 17.07 -8.68
C TYR A 181 1.31 17.80 -9.99
N MET A 182 0.76 17.38 -11.13
CA MET A 182 0.92 18.06 -12.43
C MET A 182 0.08 19.35 -12.49
N ALA A 183 0.73 20.46 -12.84
CA ALA A 183 0.05 21.69 -13.24
C ALA A 183 -0.17 21.74 -14.76
N SER A 184 -1.12 22.56 -15.21
CA SER A 184 -1.47 22.69 -16.64
C SER A 184 -0.30 23.14 -17.52
N ASN A 185 0.62 23.91 -16.95
CA ASN A 185 1.80 24.48 -17.60
C ASN A 185 3.08 23.64 -17.42
N ASP A 186 3.01 22.50 -16.74
CA ASP A 186 4.13 21.57 -16.65
C ASP A 186 4.29 20.80 -17.97
N LEU A 187 5.50 20.30 -18.24
CA LEU A 187 5.75 19.44 -19.40
C LEU A 187 5.63 17.97 -19.01
N PHE A 188 4.71 17.27 -19.66
CA PHE A 188 4.50 15.83 -19.52
C PHE A 188 5.29 15.08 -20.60
N CYS A 189 6.07 14.09 -20.21
CA CYS A 189 6.82 13.22 -21.09
C CYS A 189 6.51 11.74 -20.78
N HIS A 190 6.25 10.96 -21.84
CA HIS A 190 5.96 9.55 -21.73
C HIS A 190 6.47 8.81 -22.97
N THR A 191 6.84 7.54 -22.82
CA THR A 191 7.31 6.73 -23.94
C THR A 191 6.15 5.99 -24.61
N GLN A 192 6.33 5.50 -25.83
CA GLN A 192 5.32 4.63 -26.44
C GLN A 192 5.35 3.21 -25.88
N ALA A 193 6.41 2.84 -25.15
CA ALA A 193 6.56 1.50 -24.61
C ALA A 193 5.63 1.25 -23.41
N GLU A 194 5.14 0.02 -23.27
CA GLU A 194 4.35 -0.37 -22.11
C GLU A 194 5.17 -0.27 -20.81
N GLY A 195 4.51 0.07 -19.71
CA GLY A 195 5.16 0.19 -18.40
C GLY A 195 6.13 1.36 -18.27
N ALA A 196 6.07 2.33 -19.18
CA ALA A 196 6.84 3.56 -19.07
C ALA A 196 6.42 4.38 -17.84
N PRO A 197 7.38 5.03 -17.17
CA PRO A 197 7.06 6.02 -16.15
C PRO A 197 6.42 7.23 -16.83
N VAL A 198 5.49 7.87 -16.12
CA VAL A 198 5.14 9.26 -16.43
C VAL A 198 6.26 10.12 -15.87
N ALA A 199 6.92 10.91 -16.72
CA ALA A 199 7.91 11.91 -16.32
C ALA A 199 7.32 13.31 -16.49
N ILE A 200 7.45 14.18 -15.49
CA ILE A 200 6.94 15.55 -15.52
C ILE A 200 8.04 16.51 -15.11
N ALA A 201 8.29 17.52 -15.94
CA ALA A 201 9.16 18.64 -15.61
C ALA A 201 8.33 19.81 -15.04
N LYS A 202 8.74 20.31 -13.87
CA LYS A 202 8.12 21.45 -13.17
C LYS A 202 8.61 22.77 -13.73
N THR A 203 8.16 23.09 -14.94
CA THR A 203 8.59 24.27 -15.68
C THR A 203 7.92 25.56 -15.20
N GLY A 204 6.77 25.47 -14.54
CA GLY A 204 6.00 26.66 -14.14
C GLY A 204 5.62 27.55 -15.33
N GLY A 205 5.55 26.99 -16.55
CA GLY A 205 5.22 27.71 -17.78
C GLY A 205 6.41 28.37 -18.49
N LYS A 206 7.65 28.07 -18.09
CA LYS A 206 8.85 28.42 -18.86
C LYS A 206 9.19 27.32 -19.87
N ASP A 207 9.68 27.69 -21.04
CA ASP A 207 10.22 26.70 -21.98
C ASP A 207 11.50 26.09 -21.41
N LEU A 208 11.65 24.77 -21.58
CA LEU A 208 12.89 24.06 -21.26
C LEU A 208 13.95 24.38 -22.31
N SER A 209 15.21 24.47 -21.88
CA SER A 209 16.33 24.42 -22.81
C SER A 209 16.37 23.07 -23.55
N GLU A 210 17.08 23.02 -24.68
CA GLU A 210 17.29 21.76 -25.40
C GLU A 210 17.98 20.70 -24.54
N GLU A 211 18.89 21.10 -23.64
CA GLU A 211 19.61 20.17 -22.74
C GLU A 211 18.69 19.61 -21.66
N SER A 212 17.91 20.47 -20.97
CA SER A 212 16.91 20.02 -20.00
C SER A 212 15.85 19.12 -20.63
N LEU A 213 15.50 19.36 -21.89
CA LEU A 213 14.55 18.53 -22.64
C LEU A 213 15.15 17.15 -22.98
N LYS A 214 16.42 17.10 -23.42
CA LYS A 214 17.15 15.83 -23.64
C LYS A 214 17.23 15.02 -22.35
N GLU A 215 17.53 15.66 -21.22
CA GLU A 215 17.56 15.03 -19.91
C GLU A 215 16.20 14.43 -19.52
N LEU A 216 15.12 15.21 -19.63
CA LEU A 216 13.76 14.73 -19.37
C LEU A 216 13.39 13.52 -20.23
N VAL A 217 13.69 13.58 -21.53
CA VAL A 217 13.38 12.51 -22.48
C VAL A 217 14.20 11.26 -22.20
N GLN A 218 15.50 11.39 -21.95
CA GLN A 218 16.37 10.27 -21.58
C GLN A 218 15.94 9.63 -20.26
N PHE A 219 15.51 10.42 -19.28
CA PHE A 219 14.96 9.90 -18.03
C PHE A 219 13.71 9.04 -18.26
N ALA A 220 12.75 9.55 -19.04
CA ALA A 220 11.52 8.83 -19.35
C ALA A 220 11.79 7.51 -20.09
N ALA A 221 12.70 7.53 -21.07
CA ALA A 221 13.15 6.34 -21.80
C ALA A 221 13.83 5.31 -20.89
N SER A 222 14.80 5.74 -20.08
CA SER A 222 15.67 4.84 -19.32
C SER A 222 14.96 4.10 -18.20
N TYR A 223 13.90 4.67 -17.63
CA TYR A 223 13.12 4.02 -16.57
C TYR A 223 11.92 3.23 -17.09
N SER A 224 11.74 3.12 -18.41
CA SER A 224 10.69 2.32 -19.05
C SER A 224 11.09 0.85 -19.24
N ASN A 225 10.16 0.01 -19.71
CA ASN A 225 10.48 -1.37 -20.04
C ASN A 225 11.44 -1.52 -21.23
N LEU A 226 11.74 -0.45 -21.98
CA LEU A 226 12.81 -0.48 -22.99
C LEU A 226 14.14 -0.92 -22.37
N TRP A 227 14.43 -0.46 -21.15
CA TRP A 227 15.61 -0.90 -20.39
C TRP A 227 15.55 -2.39 -20.06
N LYS A 228 14.39 -2.85 -19.60
CA LYS A 228 14.15 -4.26 -19.24
C LYS A 228 14.36 -5.19 -20.43
N PHE A 229 14.01 -4.74 -21.63
CA PHE A 229 14.19 -5.48 -22.87
C PHE A 229 15.57 -5.29 -23.51
N GLY A 230 16.44 -4.46 -22.93
CA GLY A 230 17.81 -4.26 -23.40
C GLY A 230 17.94 -3.36 -24.63
N PHE A 231 16.95 -2.51 -24.92
CA PHE A 231 17.08 -1.52 -26.00
C PHE A 231 18.04 -0.40 -25.57
N TYR A 232 18.95 -0.01 -26.47
CA TYR A 232 19.88 1.10 -26.24
C TYR A 232 19.28 2.48 -26.58
N GLU A 233 18.18 2.53 -27.31
CA GLU A 233 17.50 3.75 -27.71
C GLU A 233 15.98 3.63 -27.57
N GLY A 234 15.31 4.77 -27.45
CA GLY A 234 13.86 4.85 -27.26
C GLY A 234 13.27 6.14 -27.82
N GLU A 235 11.98 6.07 -28.13
CA GLU A 235 11.19 7.23 -28.54
C GLU A 235 10.21 7.63 -27.44
N CYS A 236 10.24 8.92 -27.11
CA CYS A 236 9.32 9.55 -26.17
C CYS A 236 8.55 10.66 -26.87
N TYR A 237 7.40 11.02 -26.31
CA TYR A 237 6.70 12.23 -26.69
C TYR A 237 6.52 13.14 -25.49
N CYS A 238 6.58 14.45 -25.75
CA CYS A 238 6.29 15.49 -24.78
C CYS A 238 5.06 16.31 -25.20
N VAL A 239 4.27 16.71 -24.21
CA VAL A 239 3.09 17.57 -24.35
C VAL A 239 2.91 18.44 -23.10
N ALA A 240 2.19 19.56 -23.23
CA ALA A 240 1.82 20.36 -22.07
C ALA A 240 0.84 19.60 -21.15
N GLY A 241 0.88 19.87 -19.85
CA GLY A 241 0.03 19.22 -18.86
C GLY A 241 -1.46 19.37 -19.15
N GLU A 242 -1.89 20.51 -19.68
CA GLU A 242 -3.29 20.76 -20.11
C GLU A 242 -3.78 19.83 -21.22
N GLN A 243 -2.87 19.25 -22.00
CA GLN A 243 -3.20 18.31 -23.07
C GLN A 243 -3.49 16.90 -22.53
N VAL A 244 -3.17 16.62 -21.27
CA VAL A 244 -3.26 15.29 -20.66
C VAL A 244 -4.55 15.17 -19.85
N SER A 245 -5.38 14.20 -20.21
CA SER A 245 -6.66 13.90 -19.59
C SER A 245 -6.73 12.43 -19.18
N LYS A 246 -7.49 12.13 -18.12
CA LYS A 246 -7.84 10.75 -17.73
C LYS A 246 -9.27 10.35 -18.14
N THR A 247 -9.99 11.26 -18.76
CA THR A 247 -11.36 11.00 -19.24
C THR A 247 -11.29 10.50 -20.67
N PRO A 248 -11.70 9.24 -20.95
CA PRO A 248 -11.80 8.73 -22.31
C PRO A 248 -12.85 9.51 -23.13
N PRO A 249 -12.84 9.41 -24.46
CA PRO A 249 -13.95 9.81 -25.31
C PRO A 249 -15.16 8.94 -24.97
N SER A 250 -16.37 9.47 -25.23
CA SER A 250 -17.62 8.79 -24.89
C SER A 250 -17.67 7.37 -25.47
N GLY A 251 -17.75 6.36 -24.59
CA GLY A 251 -17.89 4.94 -24.96
C GLY A 251 -16.62 4.09 -24.84
N GLU A 252 -15.46 4.68 -24.56
CA GLU A 252 -14.20 3.94 -24.41
C GLU A 252 -13.75 3.79 -22.95
N TYR A 253 -12.98 2.74 -22.65
CA TYR A 253 -12.39 2.49 -21.33
C TYR A 253 -10.87 2.68 -21.37
N LEU A 254 -10.34 3.52 -20.48
CA LEU A 254 -8.88 3.64 -20.29
C LEU A 254 -8.40 2.66 -19.24
N ARG A 255 -7.35 1.89 -19.58
CA ARG A 255 -6.65 1.03 -18.62
C ARG A 255 -5.97 1.87 -17.54
N LYS A 256 -5.78 1.27 -16.36
CA LYS A 256 -5.06 1.89 -15.25
C LYS A 256 -3.63 2.26 -15.69
N GLY A 257 -3.21 3.50 -15.43
CA GLY A 257 -1.92 4.04 -15.88
C GLY A 257 -1.89 4.56 -17.33
N SER A 258 -2.99 4.51 -18.08
CA SER A 258 -3.10 5.13 -19.41
C SER A 258 -3.66 6.56 -19.32
N PHE A 259 -3.17 7.43 -20.19
CA PHE A 259 -3.58 8.83 -20.27
C PHE A 259 -3.97 9.20 -21.70
N MET A 260 -5.03 9.98 -21.83
CA MET A 260 -5.47 10.55 -23.09
C MET A 260 -4.72 11.85 -23.34
N VAL A 261 -4.05 11.96 -24.48
CA VAL A 261 -3.34 13.17 -24.89
C VAL A 261 -4.04 13.79 -26.09
N ARG A 262 -4.51 15.03 -25.92
CA ARG A 262 -5.22 15.82 -26.95
C ARG A 262 -4.28 16.82 -27.61
N GLY A 263 -4.45 17.04 -28.91
CA GLY A 263 -3.63 18.00 -29.67
C GLY A 263 -2.29 17.44 -30.15
N LYS A 264 -1.34 18.33 -30.49
CA LYS A 264 -0.06 17.98 -31.11
C LYS A 264 0.91 17.38 -30.09
N ARG A 265 1.56 16.28 -30.46
CA ARG A 265 2.66 15.65 -29.71
C ARG A 265 3.98 16.01 -30.35
N GLN A 266 4.99 16.28 -29.53
CA GLN A 266 6.38 16.43 -29.99
C GLN A 266 7.14 15.15 -29.67
N TYR A 267 7.78 14.56 -30.67
CA TYR A 267 8.48 13.27 -30.53
C TYR A 267 9.99 13.47 -30.49
N PHE A 268 10.64 12.69 -29.64
CA PHE A 268 12.07 12.78 -29.38
C PHE A 268 12.66 11.37 -29.30
N LYS A 269 13.81 11.18 -29.96
CA LYS A 269 14.60 9.97 -29.87
C LYS A 269 15.79 10.21 -28.96
N THR A 270 16.09 9.23 -28.11
CA THR A 270 17.20 9.31 -27.16
C THR A 270 17.84 7.95 -26.94
N ALA A 271 19.14 7.94 -26.66
CA ALA A 271 19.79 6.79 -26.06
C ALA A 271 19.30 6.61 -24.61
N LEU A 272 19.24 5.37 -24.14
CA LEU A 272 18.98 5.03 -22.75
C LEU A 272 20.29 5.08 -21.96
N GLY A 273 20.23 5.62 -20.75
CA GLY A 273 21.38 5.69 -19.85
C GLY A 273 21.02 6.39 -18.55
N VAL A 274 21.52 5.85 -17.44
CA VAL A 274 21.32 6.40 -16.09
C VAL A 274 22.68 6.53 -15.41
N CYS A 275 22.93 7.66 -14.79
CA CYS A 275 24.05 7.87 -13.89
C CYS A 275 23.54 7.87 -12.44
N ILE A 276 24.17 7.07 -11.59
CA ILE A 276 23.99 7.14 -10.14
C ILE A 276 25.25 7.77 -9.57
N GLY A 277 25.11 8.89 -8.90
CA GLY A 277 26.26 9.68 -8.44
C GLY A 277 25.97 10.55 -7.23
N ILE A 278 27.02 11.18 -6.73
CA ILE A 278 26.92 12.15 -5.63
C ILE A 278 26.98 13.55 -6.21
N LYS A 279 25.98 14.37 -5.86
CA LYS A 279 25.91 15.80 -6.15
C LYS A 279 25.72 16.54 -4.83
N LYS A 280 26.63 17.44 -4.47
CA LYS A 280 26.51 18.27 -3.24
C LYS A 280 26.23 17.43 -1.98
N LYS A 281 26.93 16.31 -1.81
CA LYS A 281 26.75 15.34 -0.71
C LYS A 281 25.39 14.61 -0.67
N MET A 282 24.69 14.52 -1.80
CA MET A 282 23.46 13.73 -1.94
C MET A 282 23.62 12.66 -3.02
N LEU A 283 23.15 11.44 -2.74
CA LEU A 283 23.02 10.40 -3.76
C LEU A 283 21.83 10.73 -4.67
N VAL A 284 22.12 10.92 -5.95
CA VAL A 284 21.13 11.25 -6.99
C VAL A 284 21.24 10.25 -8.14
N ALA A 285 20.11 10.05 -8.83
CA ALA A 285 20.07 9.29 -10.06
C ALA A 285 19.50 10.18 -11.17
N CYS A 286 20.28 10.36 -12.23
CA CYS A 286 19.99 11.29 -13.31
C CYS A 286 20.25 10.61 -14.66
N PRO A 287 19.76 11.19 -15.76
CA PRO A 287 20.12 10.78 -17.12
C PRO A 287 21.64 10.80 -17.36
N SER A 288 22.12 9.92 -18.23
CA SER A 288 23.53 9.88 -18.66
C SER A 288 23.89 10.94 -19.72
N THR A 289 23.38 12.18 -19.57
CA THR A 289 23.77 13.29 -20.45
C THR A 289 25.11 13.89 -20.02
N ALA A 290 25.82 14.54 -20.95
CA ALA A 290 27.08 15.20 -20.64
C ALA A 290 26.91 16.28 -19.56
N ALA A 291 25.87 17.10 -19.67
CA ALA A 291 25.56 18.16 -18.71
C ALA A 291 25.33 17.63 -17.27
N GLN A 292 24.66 16.48 -17.12
CA GLN A 292 24.46 15.87 -15.80
C GLN A 292 25.77 15.30 -15.23
N LYS A 293 26.59 14.67 -16.07
CA LYS A 293 27.88 14.10 -15.64
C LYS A 293 28.84 15.15 -15.08
N GLU A 294 28.83 16.36 -15.63
CA GLU A 294 29.65 17.48 -15.14
C GLU A 294 29.23 17.99 -13.76
N LEU A 295 28.00 17.71 -13.33
CA LEU A 295 27.46 18.13 -12.04
C LEU A 295 27.68 17.11 -10.92
N LEU A 296 28.21 15.93 -11.24
CA LEU A 296 28.43 14.83 -10.30
C LEU A 296 29.89 14.79 -9.89
N ASP A 297 30.13 14.71 -8.58
CA ASP A 297 31.48 14.60 -8.02
C ASP A 297 32.08 13.20 -8.30
N ILE A 298 31.26 12.17 -8.08
CA ILE A 298 31.54 10.76 -8.38
C ILE A 298 30.26 10.13 -8.94
N TYR A 299 30.37 9.31 -9.98
CA TYR A 299 29.24 8.61 -10.54
C TYR A 299 29.59 7.29 -11.21
N VAL A 300 28.57 6.43 -11.30
CA VAL A 300 28.56 5.19 -12.06
C VAL A 300 27.57 5.35 -13.21
N GLU A 301 28.05 5.20 -14.44
CA GLU A 301 27.22 5.21 -15.64
C GLU A 301 26.71 3.79 -15.92
N LEU A 302 25.40 3.66 -16.08
CA LEU A 302 24.71 2.41 -16.36
C LEU A 302 24.15 2.41 -17.78
N GLU A 303 24.15 1.24 -18.40
CA GLU A 303 23.48 0.97 -19.66
C GLU A 303 22.56 -0.26 -19.57
N PRO A 304 21.52 -0.35 -20.42
CA PRO A 304 20.65 -1.52 -20.50
C PRO A 304 21.41 -2.81 -20.83
N GLY A 305 20.98 -3.94 -20.24
CA GLY A 305 21.52 -5.26 -20.54
C GLY A 305 22.58 -5.75 -19.55
N GLY A 306 23.46 -6.63 -20.00
CA GLY A 306 24.45 -7.30 -19.13
C GLY A 306 23.88 -8.44 -18.28
N ASP A 307 24.71 -8.97 -17.39
CA ASP A 307 24.41 -10.18 -16.61
C ASP A 307 23.96 -9.89 -15.18
N LEU A 308 24.24 -8.68 -14.66
CA LEU A 308 24.01 -8.32 -13.27
C LEU A 308 22.52 -8.06 -13.00
N GLU A 309 21.99 -8.75 -11.99
CA GLU A 309 20.68 -8.44 -11.44
C GLU A 309 20.75 -7.22 -10.51
N LYS A 310 19.59 -6.62 -10.21
CA LYS A 310 19.49 -5.39 -9.39
C LYS A 310 20.20 -5.49 -8.05
N ASN A 311 20.05 -6.61 -7.34
CA ASN A 311 20.64 -6.79 -6.01
C ASN A 311 22.17 -6.91 -6.09
N GLU A 312 22.69 -7.58 -7.10
CA GLU A 312 24.14 -7.72 -7.32
C GLU A 312 24.74 -6.39 -7.75
N LEU A 313 24.09 -5.71 -8.69
CA LEU A 313 24.49 -4.39 -9.16
C LEU A 313 24.49 -3.36 -8.02
N ALA A 314 23.48 -3.38 -7.14
CA ALA A 314 23.44 -2.48 -6.00
C ALA A 314 24.60 -2.72 -5.03
N LYS A 315 24.99 -3.99 -4.78
CA LYS A 315 26.18 -4.31 -3.97
C LYS A 315 27.46 -3.83 -4.62
N GLU A 316 27.59 -4.02 -5.94
CA GLU A 316 28.78 -3.60 -6.68
C GLU A 316 28.92 -2.08 -6.68
N ILE A 317 27.83 -1.34 -6.90
CA ILE A 317 27.82 0.12 -6.81
C ILE A 317 28.23 0.58 -5.40
N VAL A 318 27.61 0.04 -4.34
CA VAL A 318 27.99 0.40 -2.96
C VAL A 318 29.47 0.15 -2.69
N LYS A 319 30.01 -0.96 -3.21
CA LYS A 319 31.44 -1.29 -3.09
C LYS A 319 32.31 -0.26 -3.83
N ILE A 320 31.97 0.10 -5.07
CA ILE A 320 32.68 1.11 -5.86
C ILE A 320 32.74 2.45 -5.11
N PHE A 321 31.59 2.92 -4.60
CA PHE A 321 31.53 4.15 -3.83
C PHE A 321 32.30 4.04 -2.50
N GLY A 322 32.26 2.89 -1.83
CA GLY A 322 33.00 2.64 -0.58
C GLY A 322 34.52 2.59 -0.77
N ASP A 323 35.00 1.97 -1.85
CA ASP A 323 36.43 1.92 -2.17
C ASP A 323 36.96 3.32 -2.49
N HIS A 324 36.19 4.13 -3.21
CA HIS A 324 36.51 5.54 -3.45
C HIS A 324 36.45 6.38 -2.16
N ALA A 325 35.45 6.16 -1.31
CA ALA A 325 35.33 6.84 -0.02
C ALA A 325 36.56 6.61 0.87
N LYS A 326 37.11 5.39 0.88
CA LYS A 326 38.34 5.05 1.60
C LYS A 326 39.56 5.73 1.01
N ALA A 327 39.66 5.79 -0.32
CA ALA A 327 40.77 6.45 -1.02
C ALA A 327 40.83 7.95 -0.70
N GLU A 328 39.67 8.63 -0.67
CA GLU A 328 39.56 10.06 -0.37
C GLU A 328 39.40 10.39 1.13
N LYS A 329 39.40 9.38 2.01
CA LYS A 329 39.10 9.52 3.45
C LYS A 329 37.79 10.27 3.72
N ASN A 330 36.77 10.02 2.91
CA ASN A 330 35.47 10.67 2.98
C ASN A 330 34.40 9.72 3.54
N GLU A 331 34.37 9.60 4.88
CA GLU A 331 33.39 8.77 5.60
C GLU A 331 31.92 9.19 5.35
N GLU A 332 31.67 10.39 4.81
CA GLU A 332 30.30 10.83 4.48
C GLU A 332 29.73 10.02 3.31
N ILE A 333 30.56 9.61 2.35
CA ILE A 333 30.12 8.84 1.17
C ILE A 333 29.53 7.49 1.58
N GLU A 334 30.19 6.76 2.51
CA GLU A 334 29.69 5.48 3.01
C GLU A 334 28.33 5.61 3.72
N ARG A 335 28.08 6.76 4.38
CA ARG A 335 26.79 7.05 5.02
C ARG A 335 25.70 7.43 4.01
N ILE A 336 26.07 8.11 2.92
CA ILE A 336 25.15 8.58 1.88
C ILE A 336 24.73 7.42 0.97
N VAL A 337 25.68 6.57 0.57
CA VAL A 337 25.49 5.50 -0.41
C VAL A 337 25.19 4.18 0.30
N THR A 338 23.92 3.98 0.62
CA THR A 338 23.44 2.71 1.20
C THR A 338 22.85 1.80 0.12
N TYR A 339 22.93 0.49 0.36
CA TYR A 339 22.33 -0.53 -0.51
C TYR A 339 20.86 -0.23 -0.85
N GLU A 340 20.07 0.13 0.15
CA GLU A 340 18.64 0.44 -0.03
C GLU A 340 18.39 1.67 -0.92
N LYS A 341 19.21 2.72 -0.77
CA LYS A 341 19.07 3.94 -1.57
C LYS A 341 19.46 3.67 -3.02
N VAL A 342 20.57 2.95 -3.26
CA VAL A 342 21.00 2.56 -4.61
C VAL A 342 19.93 1.70 -5.28
N LEU A 343 19.38 0.70 -4.59
CA LEU A 343 18.36 -0.20 -5.14
C LEU A 343 17.10 0.56 -5.60
N LYS A 344 16.69 1.62 -4.88
CA LYS A 344 15.55 2.49 -5.26
C LYS A 344 15.79 3.26 -6.56
N TYR A 345 17.04 3.57 -6.87
CA TYR A 345 17.42 4.36 -8.04
C TYR A 345 17.69 3.53 -9.30
N LEU A 346 17.84 2.21 -9.17
CA LEU A 346 18.14 1.36 -10.33
C LEU A 346 16.96 1.26 -11.32
N PRO A 347 17.23 1.34 -12.64
CA PRO A 347 16.24 1.13 -13.68
C PRO A 347 15.70 -0.31 -13.71
N PRO A 348 14.56 -0.59 -14.35
CA PRO A 348 13.98 -1.94 -14.40
C PRO A 348 14.79 -2.88 -15.30
N GLY A 349 15.10 -4.09 -14.82
CA GLY A 349 15.81 -5.13 -15.58
C GLY A 349 17.29 -5.28 -15.21
N LYS A 350 18.02 -5.99 -16.06
CA LYS A 350 19.48 -6.14 -15.94
C LYS A 350 20.17 -4.87 -16.44
N SER A 351 21.26 -4.51 -15.79
CA SER A 351 22.07 -3.36 -16.22
C SER A 351 23.55 -3.69 -16.18
N ARG A 352 24.31 -3.03 -17.04
CA ARG A 352 25.76 -3.11 -17.08
C ARG A 352 26.36 -1.78 -16.63
N ILE A 353 27.44 -1.85 -15.86
CA ILE A 353 28.27 -0.68 -15.56
C ILE A 353 29.10 -0.38 -16.80
N LYS A 354 28.84 0.77 -17.43
CA LYS A 354 29.56 1.23 -18.61
C LYS A 354 30.86 1.91 -18.22
N ALA A 355 30.83 2.75 -17.19
CA ALA A 355 31.99 3.48 -16.70
C ALA A 355 31.80 3.93 -15.24
N VAL A 356 32.91 4.20 -14.56
CA VAL A 356 32.98 4.76 -13.21
C VAL A 356 33.87 6.00 -13.27
N TYR A 357 33.43 7.10 -12.66
CA TYR A 357 34.15 8.36 -12.63
C TYR A 357 34.21 8.94 -11.21
N PRO A 358 35.35 9.53 -10.78
CA PRO A 358 36.63 9.58 -11.51
C PRO A 358 37.21 8.16 -11.69
N HIS A 359 38.01 7.95 -12.74
CA HIS A 359 38.70 6.66 -12.91
C HIS A 359 39.64 6.47 -11.70
N GLY A 360 39.34 5.47 -10.89
CA GLY A 360 40.09 5.13 -9.68
C GLY A 360 41.48 4.59 -9.98
#